data_AF-A0A370AIB6-F1
#
_entry.id   AF-A0A370AIB6-F1
#
_cell.length_a   1.000
_cell.length_b   1.000
_cell.length_c   1.000
_cell.angle_alpha   90.00
_cell.angle_beta   90.00
_cell.angle_gamma   90.00
#
_symmetry.space_group_name_H-M   'P 1'
#
loop_
_entity.id
_entity.type
_entity.pdbx_description
1 polymer ?
#
loop_
_entity_poly.entity_id
_entity_poly.type
_entity_poly.pdbx_seq_one_letter_code
_entity_poly.pdbx_strand_id
1 'polypeptide(L)'
;MRSRGGSALYFSLAEFVWILFFLAAGALTLGYKEYKSMESEHSALKENHASLSANYLIVKARLDELENGVVPCWKRPDSPIPPVIGEIIIESPRLIRISSYKGKDQSLVISSGESEGSQQAAFNTLRQMLRSRYKEEFDTAGDENCYLRMRILNQTERYSLYQQSAAVLKSLGIVVVQED
;
A
#
# COMPACT_ATOMS: atom_id res chain seq x y z
N MET A 1 63.73 35.68 46.50
CA MET A 1 62.83 35.93 45.36
C MET A 1 62.52 34.61 44.67
N ARG A 2 61.26 34.44 44.25
CA ARG A 2 60.70 33.45 43.32
C ARG A 2 60.39 32.02 43.81
N SER A 3 59.08 31.78 43.79
CA SER A 3 58.43 30.63 43.15
C SER A 3 58.31 29.30 43.92
N ARG A 4 57.66 29.32 45.09
CA ARG A 4 57.04 28.10 45.68
C ARG A 4 55.51 28.14 45.77
N GLY A 5 54.87 29.26 45.43
CA GLY A 5 53.40 29.39 45.44
C GLY A 5 52.68 28.80 44.23
N GLY A 6 53.40 28.53 43.12
CA GLY A 6 52.80 28.00 41.89
C GLY A 6 52.40 26.53 41.99
N SER A 7 53.26 25.67 42.55
CA SER A 7 53.06 24.22 42.55
C SER A 7 51.87 23.75 43.40
N ALA A 8 51.59 24.41 44.52
CA ALA A 8 50.42 24.09 45.35
C ALA A 8 49.09 24.53 44.69
N LEU A 9 49.10 25.67 43.99
CA LEU A 9 47.95 26.12 43.20
C LEU A 9 47.69 25.16 42.01
N TYR A 10 48.73 24.72 41.30
CA TYR A 10 48.60 23.74 40.21
C TYR A 10 48.07 22.38 40.67
N PHE A 11 48.48 21.89 41.85
CA PHE A 11 47.95 20.64 42.41
C PHE A 11 46.44 20.76 42.72
N SER A 12 46.01 21.86 43.35
CA SER A 12 44.58 22.07 43.65
C SER A 12 43.71 22.24 42.39
N LEU A 13 44.26 22.84 41.33
CA LEU A 13 43.57 23.07 40.07
C LEU A 13 43.46 21.79 39.26
N ALA A 14 44.51 20.95 39.28
CA ALA A 14 44.49 19.63 38.68
C ALA A 14 43.47 18.69 39.36
N GLU A 15 43.38 18.69 40.68
CA GLU A 15 42.36 17.93 41.43
C GLU A 15 40.94 18.37 41.07
N PHE A 16 40.70 19.68 40.94
CA PHE A 16 39.41 20.20 40.50
C PHE A 16 39.04 19.80 39.07
N VAL A 17 40.01 19.79 38.15
CA VAL A 17 39.80 19.34 36.76
C VAL A 17 39.44 17.86 36.72
N TRP A 18 40.07 17.02 37.54
CA TRP A 18 39.71 15.60 37.65
C TRP A 18 38.29 15.40 38.19
N ILE A 19 37.89 16.14 39.24
CA ILE A 19 36.53 16.08 39.77
C ILE A 19 35.50 16.49 38.70
N LEU A 20 35.76 17.57 37.97
CA LEU A 20 34.91 18.02 36.87
C LEU A 20 34.87 17.01 35.71
N PHE A 21 35.99 16.37 35.40
CA PHE A 21 36.06 15.33 34.39
C PHE A 21 35.22 14.10 34.78
N PHE A 22 35.32 13.64 36.02
CA PHE A 22 34.50 12.53 36.51
C PHE A 22 33.00 12.88 36.57
N LEU A 23 32.66 14.11 36.94
CA LEU A 23 31.28 14.61 36.89
C LEU A 23 30.76 14.66 35.45
N ALA A 24 31.55 15.16 34.50
CA ALA A 24 31.19 15.21 33.10
C ALA A 24 31.04 13.80 32.52
N ALA A 25 31.96 12.88 32.81
CA ALA A 25 31.89 11.48 32.38
C ALA A 25 30.67 10.76 33.00
N GLY A 26 30.38 11.01 34.28
CA GLY A 26 29.18 10.51 34.96
C GLY A 26 27.89 11.02 34.30
N ALA A 27 27.80 12.32 34.01
CA ALA A 27 26.65 12.91 33.32
C ALA A 27 26.47 12.34 31.89
N LEU A 28 27.58 12.15 31.17
CA LEU A 28 27.57 11.62 29.80
C LEU A 28 27.12 10.15 29.76
N THR A 29 27.57 9.33 30.72
CA THR A 29 27.11 7.94 30.84
C THR A 29 25.64 7.82 31.21
N LEU A 30 25.13 8.67 32.11
CA LEU A 30 23.71 8.73 32.44
C LEU A 30 22.88 9.15 31.22
N GLY A 31 23.28 10.21 30.52
CA GLY A 31 22.59 10.69 29.31
C GLY A 31 22.61 9.65 28.18
N TYR A 32 23.72 8.92 27.99
CA TYR A 32 23.78 7.84 27.01
C TYR A 32 22.82 6.69 27.34
N LYS A 33 22.66 6.38 28.64
CA LYS A 33 21.76 5.32 29.10
C LYS A 33 20.28 5.70 28.89
N GLU A 34 19.92 6.95 29.17
CA GLU A 34 18.59 7.48 28.86
C GLU A 34 18.31 7.51 27.35
N TYR A 35 19.27 7.96 26.55
CA TYR A 35 19.16 7.95 25.09
C TYR A 35 18.88 6.53 24.56
N LYS A 36 19.65 5.53 25.01
CA LYS A 36 19.44 4.12 24.67
C LYS A 36 18.04 3.62 25.07
N SER A 37 17.54 4.01 26.24
CA SER A 37 16.19 3.64 26.69
C SER A 37 15.12 4.25 25.79
N MET A 38 15.23 5.54 25.50
CA MET A 38 14.29 6.26 24.64
C MET A 38 14.31 5.75 23.20
N GLU A 39 15.48 5.39 22.67
CA GLU A 39 15.64 4.77 21.34
C GLU A 39 14.91 3.41 21.28
N SER A 40 15.03 2.60 22.33
CA SER A 40 14.32 1.32 22.43
C SER A 40 12.80 1.51 22.50
N GLU A 41 12.32 2.44 23.32
CA GLU A 41 10.89 2.75 23.45
C GLU A 41 10.32 3.28 22.14
N HIS A 42 11.04 4.18 21.45
CA HIS A 42 10.63 4.70 20.16
C HIS A 42 10.57 3.60 19.09
N SER A 43 11.52 2.66 19.09
CA SER A 43 11.47 1.51 18.17
C SER A 43 10.25 0.63 18.41
N ALA A 44 9.97 0.30 19.67
CA ALA A 44 8.79 -0.49 20.05
C ALA A 44 7.47 0.22 19.71
N LEU A 45 7.39 1.54 19.94
CA LEU A 45 6.25 2.36 19.54
C LEU A 45 6.05 2.36 18.02
N LYS A 46 7.13 2.45 17.25
CA LYS A 46 7.08 2.43 15.78
C LYS A 46 6.57 1.08 15.26
N GLU A 47 7.02 -0.03 15.83
CA GLU A 47 6.54 -1.38 15.50
C GLU A 47 5.05 -1.55 15.85
N ASN A 48 4.65 -1.13 17.04
CA ASN A 48 3.25 -1.16 17.47
C ASN A 48 2.35 -0.31 16.56
N HIS A 49 2.81 0.88 16.17
CA HIS A 49 2.07 1.73 15.25
C HIS A 49 1.92 1.09 13.86
N ALA A 50 2.97 0.42 13.36
CA ALA A 50 2.91 -0.31 12.09
C ALA A 50 1.95 -1.51 12.16
N SER A 51 1.94 -2.25 13.27
CA SER A 51 0.99 -3.34 13.49
C SER A 51 -0.45 -2.83 13.58
N LEU A 52 -0.67 -1.74 14.32
CA LEU A 52 -2.00 -1.17 14.50
C LEU A 52 -2.56 -0.59 13.19
N SER A 53 -1.72 0.05 12.37
CA SER A 53 -2.15 0.57 11.06
C SER A 53 -2.51 -0.56 10.09
N ALA A 54 -1.78 -1.67 10.09
CA ALA A 54 -2.13 -2.86 9.32
C ALA A 54 -3.46 -3.46 9.77
N ASN A 55 -3.67 -3.61 11.08
CA ASN A 55 -4.93 -4.10 11.64
C ASN A 55 -6.11 -3.18 11.32
N TYR A 56 -5.91 -1.86 11.37
CA TYR A 56 -6.92 -0.88 10.99
C TYR A 56 -7.35 -1.05 9.53
N LEU A 57 -6.42 -1.26 8.60
CA LEU A 57 -6.75 -1.50 7.18
C LEU A 57 -7.59 -2.77 6.99
N ILE A 58 -7.26 -3.84 7.70
CA ILE A 58 -8.01 -5.10 7.65
C ILE A 58 -9.43 -4.90 8.20
N VAL A 59 -9.57 -4.22 9.34
CA VAL A 59 -10.87 -3.96 9.97
C VAL A 59 -11.71 -3.03 9.11
N LYS A 60 -11.10 -1.99 8.53
CA LYS A 60 -11.77 -1.08 7.60
C LYS A 60 -12.30 -1.80 6.37
N ALA A 61 -11.51 -2.69 5.77
CA ALA A 61 -11.96 -3.50 4.63
C ALA A 61 -13.16 -4.38 5.01
N ARG A 62 -13.15 -4.99 6.19
CA ARG A 62 -14.30 -5.77 6.69
C ARG A 62 -15.52 -4.90 7.01
N LEU A 63 -15.32 -3.69 7.51
CA LEU A 63 -16.40 -2.74 7.76
C LEU A 63 -17.03 -2.28 6.45
N ASP A 64 -16.23 -1.96 5.43
CA ASP A 64 -16.71 -1.61 4.09
C ASP A 64 -17.48 -2.81 3.44
N GLU A 65 -17.05 -4.05 3.71
CA GLU A 65 -17.76 -5.28 3.31
C GLU A 65 -19.12 -5.42 4.03
N LEU A 66 -19.19 -5.08 5.33
CA LEU A 66 -20.41 -5.20 6.15
C LEU A 66 -21.41 -4.06 5.93
N GLU A 67 -20.94 -2.82 5.76
CA GLU A 67 -21.79 -1.63 5.62
C GLU A 67 -22.58 -1.66 4.31
N ASN A 68 -22.05 -2.32 3.27
CA ASN A 68 -22.73 -2.49 1.99
C ASN A 68 -23.53 -3.81 1.90
N GLY A 69 -23.38 -4.74 2.84
CA GLY A 69 -24.05 -6.04 2.82
C GLY A 69 -23.68 -6.95 1.63
N VAL A 70 -22.53 -6.68 0.99
CA VAL A 70 -22.06 -7.40 -0.19
C VAL A 70 -20.74 -8.11 0.16
N VAL A 71 -20.75 -9.43 0.14
CA VAL A 71 -19.54 -10.26 0.34
C VAL A 71 -18.87 -10.55 -1.01
N PRO A 72 -17.56 -10.84 -1.05
CA PRO A 72 -16.91 -11.27 -2.29
C PRO A 72 -17.45 -12.64 -2.71
N CYS A 73 -17.78 -12.80 -3.99
CA CYS A 73 -18.46 -14.01 -4.48
C CYS A 73 -17.68 -15.31 -4.17
N TRP A 74 -16.35 -15.30 -4.26
CA TRP A 74 -15.52 -16.48 -4.01
C TRP A 74 -15.55 -17.02 -2.57
N LYS A 75 -15.98 -16.20 -1.59
CA LYS A 75 -16.12 -16.65 -0.19
C LYS A 75 -17.45 -17.36 0.07
N ARG A 76 -18.38 -17.37 -0.89
CA ARG A 76 -19.64 -18.10 -0.74
C ARG A 76 -19.40 -19.60 -0.89
N PRO A 77 -20.04 -20.44 -0.06
CA PRO A 77 -19.79 -21.88 -0.01
C PRO A 77 -20.05 -22.60 -1.35
N ASP A 78 -20.97 -22.08 -2.18
CA ASP A 78 -21.37 -22.70 -3.44
C ASP A 78 -20.86 -21.95 -4.69
N SER A 79 -19.95 -20.98 -4.55
CA SER A 79 -19.54 -20.16 -5.69
C SER A 79 -18.45 -20.82 -6.54
N PRO A 80 -18.67 -21.01 -7.86
CA PRO A 80 -17.64 -21.46 -8.78
C PRO A 80 -16.65 -20.33 -9.16
N ILE A 81 -16.78 -19.14 -8.56
CA ILE A 81 -16.04 -17.94 -8.91
C ILE A 81 -14.71 -17.91 -8.13
N PRO A 82 -13.55 -17.79 -8.81
CA PRO A 82 -12.26 -17.73 -8.14
C PRO A 82 -12.07 -16.40 -7.38
N PRO A 83 -11.08 -16.33 -6.47
CA PRO A 83 -10.78 -15.12 -5.69
C PRO A 83 -10.53 -13.86 -6.51
N VAL A 84 -10.00 -14.03 -7.73
CA VAL A 84 -9.78 -13.00 -8.75
C VAL A 84 -10.24 -13.58 -10.08
N ILE A 85 -11.22 -12.94 -10.74
CA ILE A 85 -11.79 -13.45 -12.01
C ILE A 85 -10.88 -13.18 -13.21
N GLY A 86 -9.94 -12.24 -13.08
CA GLY A 86 -9.01 -11.94 -14.14
C GLY A 86 -8.22 -10.67 -13.90
N GLU A 87 -7.46 -10.31 -14.91
CA GLU A 87 -6.45 -9.28 -14.81
C GLU A 87 -6.50 -8.36 -16.04
N ILE A 88 -6.45 -7.06 -15.81
CA ILE A 88 -6.23 -6.08 -16.86
C ILE A 88 -4.75 -5.71 -16.83
N ILE A 89 -4.04 -6.03 -17.91
CA ILE A 89 -2.62 -5.73 -18.10
C ILE A 89 -2.52 -4.57 -19.09
N ILE A 90 -2.07 -3.41 -18.59
CA ILE A 90 -1.80 -2.24 -19.43
C ILE A 90 -0.34 -2.37 -19.88
N GLU A 91 -0.14 -2.93 -21.07
CA GLU A 91 1.20 -3.23 -21.62
C GLU A 91 1.83 -2.00 -22.26
N SER A 92 1.01 -1.13 -22.86
CA SER A 92 1.46 0.13 -23.42
C SER A 92 0.32 1.16 -23.39
N PRO A 93 0.59 2.45 -23.67
CA PRO A 93 -0.48 3.45 -23.79
C PRO A 93 -1.55 3.14 -24.85
N ARG A 94 -1.31 2.13 -25.69
CA ARG A 94 -2.19 1.74 -26.80
C ARG A 94 -2.67 0.30 -26.72
N LEU A 95 -2.24 -0.47 -25.72
CA LEU A 95 -2.50 -1.90 -25.64
C LEU A 95 -2.91 -2.27 -24.22
N ILE A 96 -4.15 -2.73 -24.09
CA ILE A 96 -4.69 -3.28 -22.85
C ILE A 96 -5.00 -4.75 -23.13
N ARG A 97 -4.35 -5.66 -22.41
CA ARG A 97 -4.67 -7.09 -22.44
C ARG A 97 -5.53 -7.45 -21.26
N ILE A 98 -6.56 -8.24 -21.50
CA ILE A 98 -7.44 -8.79 -20.48
C ILE A 98 -7.14 -10.27 -20.40
N SER A 99 -6.57 -10.69 -19.27
CA SER A 99 -6.43 -12.09 -18.91
C SER A 99 -7.60 -12.51 -18.03
N SER A 100 -7.93 -13.80 -18.09
CA SER A 100 -9.10 -14.37 -17.45
C SER A 100 -8.78 -15.75 -16.92
N TYR A 101 -9.37 -16.10 -15.79
CA TYR A 101 -9.18 -17.40 -15.19
C TYR A 101 -9.62 -18.57 -16.09
N LYS A 102 -10.55 -18.34 -17.01
CA LYS A 102 -11.02 -19.33 -18.01
C LYS A 102 -10.05 -19.50 -19.21
N GLY A 103 -8.85 -18.89 -19.18
CA GLY A 103 -7.71 -19.26 -20.03
C GLY A 103 -7.65 -18.66 -21.44
N LYS A 104 -8.46 -17.65 -21.78
CA LYS A 104 -8.36 -16.96 -23.09
C LYS A 104 -7.91 -15.52 -22.95
N ASP A 105 -6.68 -15.17 -23.22
CA ASP A 105 -6.31 -13.75 -23.23
C ASP A 105 -6.98 -13.01 -24.40
N GLN A 106 -7.42 -11.78 -24.17
CA GLN A 106 -7.98 -10.93 -25.21
C GLN A 106 -7.34 -9.56 -25.15
N SER A 107 -6.77 -9.11 -26.27
CA SER A 107 -6.16 -7.80 -26.38
C SER A 107 -7.14 -6.77 -26.95
N LEU A 108 -7.10 -5.58 -26.38
CA LEU A 108 -7.75 -4.38 -26.87
C LEU A 108 -6.67 -3.41 -27.32
N VAL A 109 -6.68 -3.08 -28.61
CA VAL A 109 -5.81 -2.06 -29.18
C VAL A 109 -6.55 -0.73 -29.21
N ILE A 110 -6.02 0.28 -28.51
CA ILE A 110 -6.55 1.64 -28.53
C ILE A 110 -6.01 2.32 -29.80
N SER A 111 -6.86 2.44 -30.82
CA SER A 111 -6.51 3.09 -32.08
C SER A 111 -6.14 4.56 -31.86
N SER A 112 -5.08 5.01 -32.53
CA SER A 112 -4.61 6.39 -32.44
C SER A 112 -5.54 7.35 -33.20
N GLY A 113 -6.25 8.18 -32.45
CA GLY A 113 -6.77 9.47 -32.91
C GLY A 113 -6.86 10.36 -31.69
N GLU A 114 -6.11 11.46 -31.63
CA GLU A 114 -5.90 12.31 -30.45
C GLU A 114 -7.12 13.14 -30.01
N SER A 115 -8.33 12.62 -30.22
CA SER A 115 -9.56 13.21 -29.71
C SER A 115 -9.96 12.48 -28.43
N GLU A 116 -10.35 13.20 -27.38
CA GLU A 116 -10.88 12.62 -26.13
C GLU A 116 -11.99 11.57 -26.39
N GLY A 117 -12.73 11.73 -27.49
CA GLY A 117 -13.73 10.75 -27.95
C GLY A 117 -13.18 9.36 -28.31
N SER A 118 -11.94 9.23 -28.76
CA SER A 118 -11.34 7.93 -29.13
C SER A 118 -10.98 7.10 -27.89
N GLN A 119 -10.49 7.75 -26.83
CA GLN A 119 -10.21 7.10 -25.56
C GLN A 119 -11.50 6.66 -24.88
N GLN A 120 -12.51 7.53 -24.86
CA GLN A 120 -13.82 7.19 -24.30
C GLN A 120 -14.46 6.01 -25.06
N ALA A 121 -14.32 5.96 -26.38
CA ALA A 121 -14.76 4.83 -27.19
C ALA A 121 -14.02 3.54 -26.80
N ALA A 122 -12.69 3.59 -26.63
CA ALA A 122 -11.91 2.43 -26.20
C ALA A 122 -12.32 1.90 -24.82
N PHE A 123 -12.57 2.77 -23.84
CA PHE A 123 -13.04 2.35 -22.51
C PHE A 123 -14.50 1.86 -22.52
N ASN A 124 -15.34 2.36 -23.42
CA ASN A 124 -16.66 1.78 -23.66
C ASN A 124 -16.56 0.38 -24.26
N THR A 125 -15.64 0.16 -25.21
CA THR A 125 -15.35 -1.17 -25.74
C THR A 125 -14.83 -2.10 -24.65
N LEU A 126 -13.91 -1.64 -23.80
CA LEU A 126 -13.43 -2.39 -22.64
C LEU A 126 -14.60 -2.81 -21.72
N ARG A 127 -15.52 -1.89 -21.43
CA ARG A 127 -16.72 -2.17 -20.63
C ARG A 127 -17.59 -3.26 -21.27
N GLN A 128 -17.84 -3.17 -22.57
CA GLN A 128 -18.64 -4.16 -23.30
C GLN A 128 -17.96 -5.54 -23.34
N MET A 129 -16.65 -5.57 -23.59
CA MET A 129 -15.85 -6.80 -23.57
C MET A 129 -15.96 -7.49 -22.21
N LEU A 130 -15.73 -6.75 -21.11
CA LEU A 130 -15.81 -7.30 -19.76
C LEU A 130 -17.22 -7.84 -19.45
N ARG A 131 -18.28 -7.10 -19.80
CA ARG A 131 -19.67 -7.57 -19.62
C ARG A 131 -19.97 -8.85 -20.40
N SER A 132 -19.57 -8.91 -21.67
CA SER A 132 -19.81 -10.10 -22.49
C SER A 132 -19.05 -11.32 -21.99
N ARG A 133 -17.85 -11.09 -21.46
CA ARG A 133 -16.90 -12.13 -21.09
C ARG A 133 -17.22 -12.76 -19.75
N TYR A 134 -17.59 -11.94 -18.78
CA TYR A 134 -17.90 -12.36 -17.42
C TYR A 134 -19.40 -12.38 -17.15
N LYS A 135 -20.21 -12.63 -18.19
CA LYS A 135 -21.67 -12.54 -18.10
C LYS A 135 -22.23 -13.47 -17.02
N GLU A 136 -21.79 -14.72 -16.98
CA GLU A 136 -22.23 -15.71 -15.99
C GLU A 136 -21.86 -15.28 -14.56
N GLU A 137 -20.66 -14.74 -14.38
CA GLU A 137 -20.16 -14.25 -13.10
C GLU A 137 -20.92 -13.00 -12.66
N PHE A 138 -21.29 -12.10 -13.59
CA PHE A 138 -22.15 -10.95 -13.31
C PHE A 138 -23.57 -11.35 -12.94
N ASP A 139 -24.14 -12.33 -13.64
CA ASP A 139 -25.48 -12.86 -13.35
C ASP A 139 -25.47 -13.48 -11.94
N THR A 140 -24.47 -14.32 -11.63
CA THR A 140 -24.28 -14.90 -10.29
C THR A 140 -24.07 -13.83 -9.22
N ALA A 141 -23.29 -12.78 -9.51
CA ALA A 141 -23.04 -11.68 -8.58
C ALA A 141 -24.31 -10.88 -8.27
N GLY A 142 -25.18 -10.69 -9.27
CA GLY A 142 -26.48 -10.06 -9.11
C GLY A 142 -27.45 -10.90 -8.28
N ASP A 143 -27.57 -12.19 -8.61
CA ASP A 143 -28.49 -13.12 -7.94
C ASP A 143 -28.11 -13.34 -6.47
N GLU A 144 -26.82 -13.49 -6.20
CA GLU A 144 -26.30 -13.77 -4.86
C GLU A 144 -25.97 -12.51 -4.06
N ASN A 145 -26.15 -11.30 -4.61
CA ASN A 145 -25.73 -10.04 -4.00
C ASN A 145 -24.27 -10.12 -3.47
N CYS A 146 -23.34 -10.39 -4.37
CA CYS A 146 -21.91 -10.48 -4.09
C CYS A 146 -21.10 -9.66 -5.12
N TYR A 147 -19.84 -9.33 -4.82
CA TYR A 147 -18.99 -8.59 -5.75
C TYR A 147 -17.87 -9.44 -6.35
N LEU A 148 -17.50 -9.09 -7.58
CA LEU A 148 -16.39 -9.69 -8.32
C LEU A 148 -15.10 -8.91 -8.07
N ARG A 149 -13.96 -9.59 -8.15
CA ARG A 149 -12.63 -9.00 -7.92
C ARG A 149 -11.74 -9.15 -9.14
N MET A 150 -11.09 -8.07 -9.56
CA MET A 150 -10.11 -8.08 -10.65
C MET A 150 -8.84 -7.33 -10.27
N ARG A 151 -7.72 -7.76 -10.86
CA ARG A 151 -6.43 -7.10 -10.73
C ARG A 151 -6.17 -6.16 -11.92
N ILE A 152 -5.49 -5.05 -11.69
CA ILE A 152 -4.95 -4.20 -12.75
C ILE A 152 -3.43 -4.15 -12.61
N LEU A 153 -2.71 -4.65 -13.61
CA LEU A 153 -1.27 -4.54 -13.74
C LEU A 153 -0.94 -3.40 -14.70
N ASN A 154 -0.41 -2.30 -14.16
CA ASN A 154 0.03 -1.17 -14.98
C ASN A 154 1.53 -1.29 -15.26
N GLN A 155 1.90 -1.70 -16.48
CA GLN A 155 3.30 -1.78 -16.92
C GLN A 155 3.78 -0.49 -17.59
N THR A 156 3.01 0.59 -17.48
CA THR A 156 3.31 1.89 -18.07
C THR A 156 3.53 2.97 -17.00
N GLU A 157 4.23 4.04 -17.37
CA GLU A 157 4.39 5.23 -16.51
C GLU A 157 3.10 6.06 -16.39
N ARG A 158 2.06 5.76 -17.16
CA ARG A 158 0.82 6.55 -17.22
C ARG A 158 -0.20 6.07 -16.19
N TYR A 159 -0.26 6.74 -15.05
CA TYR A 159 -1.25 6.45 -14.01
C TYR A 159 -2.70 6.74 -14.43
N SER A 160 -2.93 7.63 -15.41
CA SER A 160 -4.28 7.95 -15.90
C SER A 160 -5.00 6.74 -16.52
N LEU A 161 -4.27 5.85 -17.22
CA LEU A 161 -4.84 4.64 -17.80
C LEU A 161 -5.30 3.64 -16.74
N TYR A 162 -4.57 3.57 -15.64
CA TYR A 162 -4.98 2.80 -14.46
C TYR A 162 -6.28 3.35 -13.88
N GLN A 163 -6.35 4.67 -13.65
CA GLN A 163 -7.55 5.31 -13.11
C GLN A 163 -8.77 5.11 -14.03
N GLN A 164 -8.60 5.25 -15.35
CA GLN A 164 -9.67 5.04 -16.32
C GLN A 164 -10.14 3.58 -16.34
N SER A 165 -9.20 2.62 -16.33
CA SER A 165 -9.53 1.18 -16.26
C SER A 165 -10.23 0.83 -14.94
N ALA A 166 -9.76 1.38 -13.82
CA ALA A 166 -10.39 1.21 -12.51
C ALA A 166 -11.80 1.82 -12.47
N ALA A 167 -12.01 2.97 -13.11
CA ALA A 167 -13.33 3.59 -13.23
C ALA A 167 -14.30 2.72 -14.06
N VAL A 168 -13.81 2.07 -15.12
CA VAL A 168 -14.60 1.08 -15.88
C VAL A 168 -15.01 -0.09 -14.98
N LEU A 169 -14.06 -0.69 -14.25
CA LEU A 169 -14.35 -1.79 -13.32
C LEU A 169 -15.35 -1.39 -12.24
N LYS A 170 -15.16 -0.22 -11.62
CA LYS A 170 -16.10 0.33 -10.63
C LYS A 170 -17.51 0.52 -11.21
N SER A 171 -17.62 1.01 -12.45
CA SER A 171 -18.92 1.17 -13.12
C SER A 171 -19.63 -0.16 -13.43
N LEU A 172 -18.91 -1.27 -13.35
CA LEU A 172 -19.43 -2.62 -13.51
C LEU A 172 -19.68 -3.33 -12.16
N GLY A 173 -19.42 -2.67 -11.03
CA GLY A 173 -19.51 -3.31 -9.71
C GLY A 173 -18.37 -4.28 -9.41
N ILE A 174 -17.26 -4.20 -10.16
CA ILE A 174 -16.06 -4.99 -9.90
C ILE A 174 -15.12 -4.21 -8.97
N VAL A 175 -14.66 -4.88 -7.92
CA VAL A 175 -13.67 -4.35 -6.97
C VAL A 175 -12.27 -4.60 -7.51
N VAL A 176 -11.47 -3.52 -7.58
CA VAL A 176 -10.05 -3.60 -7.95
C VAL A 176 -9.24 -4.02 -6.75
N VAL A 177 -8.40 -5.04 -6.90
CA VAL A 177 -7.50 -5.49 -5.84
C VAL A 177 -6.03 -5.36 -6.25
N GLN A 178 -5.23 -4.84 -5.32
CA GLN A 178 -3.78 -4.93 -5.34
C GLN A 178 -3.42 -6.04 -4.35
N GLU A 179 -3.12 -7.23 -4.86
CA GLU A 179 -2.51 -8.29 -4.05
C GLU A 179 -1.03 -8.35 -4.46
N ASP A 180 -0.15 -8.24 -3.46
CA ASP A 180 1.32 -8.29 -3.55
C ASP A 180 1.83 -9.72 -3.75
#